data_AF-A0AA35SCM2-F1
#
_entry.id   AF-A0AA35SCM2-F1
#
_cell.length_a   1.000
_cell.length_b   1.000
_cell.length_c   1.000
_cell.angle_alpha   90.00
_cell.angle_beta   90.00
_cell.angle_gamma   90.00
#
_symmetry.space_group_name_H-M   'P 1'
#
loop_
_entity.id
_entity.type
_entity.pdbx_description
1 polymer ?
#
loop_
_entity_poly.entity_id
_entity_poly.type
_entity_poly.pdbx_seq_one_letter_code
_entity_poly.pdbx_strand_id
1 'polypeptide(L)'
;MSSLCMYVPRALEFICVFLESAVGGEEDLVKCANKAYDESLRKYHGWIVKGIFSVAVRAVPYHKDFVTALKKDASVSSETLYSDMQAALTPLRETINELNRFYTLRGQHSDDTV
;
A
#
# COMPACT_ATOMS: atom_id res chain seq x y z
N MET A 1 -2.35 24.30 8.40
CA MET A 1 -3.43 23.30 8.32
C MET A 1 -3.26 22.37 7.10
N SER A 2 -2.03 22.02 6.71
CA SER A 2 -1.72 21.36 5.43
C SER A 2 -0.97 20.02 5.56
N SER A 3 -0.59 19.61 6.77
CA SER A 3 0.31 18.47 6.99
C SER A 3 -0.35 17.10 6.87
N LEU A 4 -1.67 16.96 7.08
CA LEU A 4 -2.32 15.63 7.04
C LEU A 4 -2.42 15.08 5.60
N CYS A 5 -2.48 15.97 4.62
CA CYS A 5 -2.75 15.66 3.21
C CYS A 5 -1.61 14.91 2.51
N MET A 6 -0.36 15.13 2.92
CA MET A 6 0.83 14.51 2.31
C MET A 6 1.06 13.06 2.76
N TYR A 7 0.50 12.65 3.91
CA TYR A 7 0.62 11.26 4.39
C TYR A 7 -0.29 10.31 3.61
N VAL A 8 -1.47 10.79 3.19
CA VAL A 8 -2.45 10.01 2.44
C VAL A 8 -1.86 9.40 1.16
N PRO A 9 -1.25 10.16 0.22
CA PRO A 9 -0.70 9.57 -1.00
C PRO A 9 0.42 8.56 -0.72
N ARG A 10 1.19 8.72 0.36
CA ARG A 10 2.25 7.76 0.75
C ARG A 10 1.66 6.43 1.25
N ALA A 11 0.62 6.51 2.06
CA ALA A 11 -0.10 5.33 2.54
C ALA A 11 -0.85 4.63 1.40
N LEU A 12 -1.43 5.40 0.47
CA LEU A 12 -2.07 4.84 -0.73
C LEU A 12 -1.04 4.16 -1.65
N GLU A 13 0.16 4.74 -1.81
CA GLU A 13 1.26 4.10 -2.53
C GLU A 13 1.65 2.75 -1.91
N PHE A 14 1.77 2.70 -0.57
CA PHE A 14 2.01 1.43 0.14
C PHE A 14 0.94 0.39 -0.19
N ILE A 15 -0.34 0.77 -0.10
CA ILE A 15 -1.45 -0.14 -0.40
C ILE A 15 -1.42 -0.59 -1.86
N CYS A 16 -1.14 0.33 -2.79
CA CYS A 16 -1.08 0.05 -4.22
C CYS A 16 0.00 -0.99 -4.54
N VAL A 17 1.25 -0.77 -4.09
CA VAL A 17 2.38 -1.70 -4.32
C VAL A 17 2.17 -3.04 -3.61
N PHE A 18 1.59 -3.02 -2.40
CA PHE A 18 1.26 -4.23 -1.65
C PHE A 18 0.26 -5.09 -2.41
N LEU A 19 -0.85 -4.49 -2.87
CA LEU A 19 -1.89 -5.21 -3.59
C LEU A 19 -1.40 -5.69 -4.96
N GLU A 20 -0.62 -4.90 -5.70
CA GLU A 20 0.01 -5.33 -6.95
C GLU A 20 0.86 -6.57 -6.78
N SER A 21 1.64 -6.63 -5.70
CA SER A 21 2.50 -7.77 -5.42
C SER A 21 1.68 -9.00 -5.03
N ALA A 22 0.69 -8.83 -4.15
CA ALA A 22 -0.19 -9.91 -3.70
C ALA A 22 -1.03 -10.50 -4.85
N VAL A 23 -1.65 -9.67 -5.71
CA VAL A 23 -2.44 -10.16 -6.85
C VAL A 23 -1.60 -10.54 -8.06
N GLY A 24 -0.32 -10.16 -8.06
CA GLY A 24 0.67 -10.53 -9.08
C GLY A 24 1.26 -11.93 -8.89
N GLY A 25 0.84 -12.66 -7.85
CA GLY A 25 1.21 -14.06 -7.62
C GLY A 25 2.22 -14.30 -6.49
N GLU A 26 2.60 -13.28 -5.71
CA GLU A 26 3.40 -13.50 -4.50
C GLU A 26 2.50 -13.89 -3.31
N GLU A 27 2.66 -15.12 -2.83
CA GLU A 27 1.90 -15.66 -1.70
C GLU A 27 2.47 -15.24 -0.34
N ASP A 28 3.74 -14.83 -0.27
CA ASP A 28 4.35 -14.32 0.95
C ASP A 28 3.98 -12.85 1.17
N LEU A 29 2.89 -12.62 1.90
CA LEU A 29 2.42 -11.26 2.20
C LEU A 29 3.41 -10.45 3.03
N VAL A 30 4.35 -11.09 3.75
CA VAL A 30 5.44 -10.37 4.44
C VAL A 30 6.40 -9.79 3.42
N LYS A 31 6.72 -10.51 2.34
CA LYS A 31 7.52 -9.95 1.23
C LYS A 31 6.78 -8.83 0.52
N CYS A 32 5.48 -9.00 0.23
CA CYS A 32 4.65 -7.94 -0.35
C CYS A 32 4.68 -6.67 0.50
N ALA A 33 4.51 -6.80 1.81
CA ALA A 33 4.50 -5.67 2.74
C ALA A 33 5.88 -5.00 2.86
N ASN A 34 6.97 -5.77 2.88
CA ASN A 34 8.33 -5.21 2.90
C ASN A 34 8.64 -4.43 1.62
N LYS A 35 8.33 -4.99 0.45
CA LYS A 35 8.49 -4.31 -0.84
C LYS A 35 7.69 -3.00 -0.87
N ALA A 36 6.41 -3.06 -0.52
CA ALA A 36 5.56 -1.88 -0.44
C ALA A 36 6.12 -0.83 0.51
N TYR A 37 6.64 -1.24 1.68
CA TYR A 37 7.24 -0.33 2.64
C TYR A 37 8.49 0.36 2.09
N ASP A 38 9.38 -0.40 1.47
CA ASP A 38 10.63 0.11 0.92
C ASP A 38 10.39 1.12 -0.23
N GLU A 39 9.39 0.88 -1.08
CA GLU A 39 9.06 1.75 -2.22
C GLU A 39 8.26 3.01 -1.83
N SER A 40 7.54 2.99 -0.70
CA SER A 40 6.62 4.09 -0.33
C SER A 40 6.99 4.84 0.96
N LEU A 41 6.97 4.15 2.11
CA LEU A 41 6.97 4.78 3.44
C LEU A 41 8.36 4.88 4.07
N ARG A 42 9.27 3.95 3.75
CA ARG A 42 10.54 3.79 4.45
C ARG A 42 11.37 5.07 4.53
N LYS A 43 11.41 5.85 3.45
CA LYS A 43 12.19 7.09 3.39
C LYS A 43 11.68 8.17 4.35
N TYR A 44 10.40 8.13 4.71
CA TYR A 44 9.75 9.08 5.62
C TYR A 44 9.67 8.59 7.07
N HIS A 45 10.23 7.43 7.39
CA HIS A 45 10.21 6.87 8.74
C HIS A 45 11.61 6.92 9.36
N GLY A 46 11.70 7.44 10.58
CA GLY A 46 12.88 7.40 11.42
C GLY A 46 13.17 5.98 11.91
N TRP A 47 14.30 5.80 12.60
CA TRP A 47 14.76 4.49 13.05
C TRP A 47 13.76 3.80 14.02
N ILE A 48 13.04 4.58 14.84
CA ILE A 48 12.03 4.05 15.77
C ILE A 48 10.85 3.47 14.97
N VAL A 49 10.28 4.24 14.04
CA VAL A 49 9.12 3.81 13.26
C VAL A 49 9.49 2.65 12.32
N LYS A 50 10.71 2.64 11.77
CA LYS A 50 11.28 1.47 11.06
C LYS A 50 11.33 0.22 11.95
N GLY A 51 11.75 0.37 13.21
CA GLY A 51 11.75 -0.71 14.19
C GLY A 51 10.34 -1.25 14.46
N ILE A 52 9.36 -0.36 14.66
CA ILE A 52 7.95 -0.74 14.85
C ILE A 52 7.43 -1.51 13.64
N PHE A 53 7.71 -1.04 12.41
CA PHE A 53 7.32 -1.74 11.19
C PHE A 53 7.88 -3.17 11.13
N SER A 54 9.16 -3.35 11.49
CA SER A 54 9.83 -4.67 11.47
C SER A 54 9.17 -5.71 12.39
N VAL A 55 8.47 -5.24 13.44
CA VAL A 55 7.69 -6.08 14.34
C VAL A 55 6.28 -6.26 13.78
N ALA A 56 5.62 -5.17 13.35
CA ALA A 56 4.25 -5.19 12.84
C ALA A 56 4.09 -6.07 11.60
N VAL A 57 5.08 -6.10 10.70
CA VAL A 57 5.03 -6.91 9.48
C VAL A 57 4.90 -8.42 9.76
N ARG A 58 5.30 -8.87 10.96
CA ARG A 58 5.17 -10.27 11.39
C ARG A 58 3.72 -10.66 11.73
N ALA A 59 2.84 -9.68 11.88
CA ALA A 59 1.42 -9.88 12.13
C ALA A 59 0.59 -9.88 10.83
N VAL A 60 1.23 -9.77 9.66
CA VAL A 60 0.55 -9.88 8.38
C VAL A 60 -0.06 -11.29 8.26
N PRO A 61 -1.34 -11.41 7.84
CA PRO A 61 -2.02 -12.70 7.77
C PRO A 61 -1.44 -13.61 6.68
N TYR A 62 -1.83 -14.89 6.70
CA TYR A 62 -1.59 -15.76 5.55
C TYR A 62 -2.40 -15.30 4.34
N HIS A 63 -1.85 -15.53 3.14
CA HIS A 63 -2.47 -15.13 1.88
C HIS A 63 -3.91 -15.62 1.72
N LYS A 64 -4.20 -16.87 2.09
CA LYS A 64 -5.56 -17.44 2.04
C LYS A 64 -6.56 -16.66 2.90
N ASP A 65 -6.13 -16.23 4.09
CA ASP A 65 -6.99 -15.56 5.07
C ASP A 65 -7.21 -14.10 4.63
N PHE A 66 -6.19 -13.48 4.06
CA PHE A 66 -6.27 -12.19 3.41
C PHE A 66 -7.26 -12.18 2.23
N VAL A 67 -7.13 -13.13 1.30
CA VAL A 67 -8.04 -13.28 0.16
C VAL A 67 -9.48 -13.54 0.64
N THR A 68 -9.63 -14.37 1.67
CA THR A 68 -10.95 -14.64 2.27
C THR A 68 -11.56 -13.38 2.88
N ALA A 69 -10.76 -12.56 3.58
CA ALA A 69 -11.22 -11.30 4.15
C ALA A 69 -11.59 -10.24 3.10
N LEU A 70 -11.00 -10.29 1.90
CA LEU A 70 -11.34 -9.38 0.80
C LEU A 70 -12.61 -9.77 0.04
N LYS A 71 -13.02 -11.03 0.07
CA LYS A 71 -14.26 -11.47 -0.56
C LYS A 71 -15.46 -10.88 0.19
N LYS A 72 -16.21 -10.00 -0.48
CA LYS A 72 -17.46 -9.43 0.05
C LYS A 72 -18.56 -10.50 0.24
N ASP A 73 -18.51 -11.56 -0.58
CA ASP A 73 -19.44 -12.68 -0.56
C ASP A 73 -18.66 -13.97 -0.86
N ALA A 74 -19.00 -15.06 -0.18
CA ALA A 74 -18.46 -16.39 -0.41
C ALA A 74 -18.73 -16.92 -1.84
N SER A 75 -19.74 -16.37 -2.54
CA SER A 75 -20.04 -16.67 -3.93
C SER A 75 -19.01 -16.11 -4.93
N VAL A 76 -18.20 -15.12 -4.52
CA VAL A 76 -17.18 -14.51 -5.37
C VAL A 76 -15.99 -15.46 -5.53
N SER A 77 -15.72 -15.84 -6.78
CA SER A 77 -14.55 -16.64 -7.12
C SER A 77 -13.27 -15.84 -6.84
N SER A 78 -12.17 -16.53 -6.52
CA SER A 78 -10.89 -15.84 -6.33
C SER A 78 -10.41 -15.17 -7.61
N GLU A 79 -10.72 -15.74 -8.77
CA GLU A 79 -10.39 -15.19 -10.09
C GLU A 79 -11.11 -13.84 -10.33
N THR A 80 -12.41 -13.78 -10.04
CA THR A 80 -13.18 -12.52 -10.13
C THR A 80 -12.62 -11.46 -9.19
N LEU A 81 -12.29 -11.84 -7.95
CA LEU A 81 -11.67 -10.91 -6.99
C LEU A 81 -10.34 -10.36 -7.53
N TYR A 82 -9.46 -11.22 -8.05
CA TYR A 82 -8.18 -10.76 -8.60
C TYR A 82 -8.36 -9.87 -9.83
N SER A 83 -9.30 -10.20 -10.71
CA SER A 83 -9.65 -9.37 -11.86
C SER A 83 -10.12 -7.98 -11.43
N ASP A 84 -11.02 -7.91 -10.44
CA ASP A 84 -11.54 -6.65 -9.91
C ASP A 84 -10.44 -5.83 -9.24
N MET A 85 -9.56 -6.48 -8.46
CA MET A 85 -8.42 -5.82 -7.84
C MET A 85 -7.45 -5.26 -8.88
N GLN A 86 -7.08 -6.05 -9.90
CA GLN A 86 -6.22 -5.59 -11.00
C GLN A 86 -6.85 -4.42 -11.75
N ALA A 87 -8.15 -4.48 -12.04
CA ALA A 87 -8.88 -3.38 -12.68
C ALA A 87 -8.90 -2.10 -11.82
N ALA A 88 -8.99 -2.23 -10.50
CA ALA A 88 -8.99 -1.10 -9.57
C ALA A 88 -7.60 -0.47 -9.34
N LEU A 89 -6.52 -1.24 -9.54
CA LEU A 89 -5.15 -0.77 -9.30
C LEU A 89 -4.70 0.30 -10.29
N THR A 90 -5.10 0.20 -11.56
CA THR A 90 -4.77 1.20 -12.59
C THR A 90 -5.28 2.61 -12.24
N PRO A 91 -6.59 2.85 -12.03
CA PRO A 91 -7.08 4.18 -11.68
C PRO A 91 -6.59 4.65 -10.31
N LEU A 92 -6.30 3.73 -9.38
CA LEU A 92 -5.68 4.08 -8.09
C LEU A 92 -4.28 4.67 -8.30
N ARG A 93 -3.43 4.02 -9.12
CA ARG A 93 -2.09 4.50 -9.47
C ARG A 93 -2.14 5.90 -10.08
N GLU A 94 -3.04 6.10 -11.04
CA GLU A 94 -3.23 7.40 -11.70
C GLU A 94 -3.63 8.49 -10.71
N THR A 95 -4.55 8.16 -9.79
CA THR A 95 -4.97 9.09 -8.73
C THR A 95 -3.82 9.44 -7.80
N ILE A 96 -3.02 8.46 -7.37
CA ILE A 96 -1.85 8.69 -6.52
C ILE A 96 -0.82 9.58 -7.23
N ASN A 97 -0.56 9.33 -8.50
CA ASN A 97 0.34 10.15 -9.32
C ASN A 97 -0.13 11.61 -9.40
N GLU A 98 -1.43 11.84 -9.62
CA GLU A 98 -1.98 13.19 -9.68
C GLU A 98 -1.94 13.90 -8.31
N LEU A 99 -2.19 13.17 -7.22
CA LEU A 99 -2.02 13.70 -5.86
C LEU A 99 -0.56 14.08 -5.60
N ASN A 100 0.39 13.20 -5.92
CA ASN A 100 1.82 13.47 -5.75
C ASN A 100 2.27 14.68 -6.58
N ARG A 101 1.79 14.80 -7.83
CA ARG A 101 2.03 15.96 -8.69
C ARG A 101 1.48 17.24 -8.07
N PHE A 102 0.24 17.21 -7.59
CA PHE A 102 -0.40 18.35 -6.93
C PHE A 102 0.39 18.85 -5.71
N TYR A 103 0.80 17.95 -4.80
CA TYR A 103 1.55 18.36 -3.60
C TYR A 103 2.96 18.85 -3.93
N THR A 104 3.62 18.25 -4.92
CA THR A 104 4.94 18.70 -5.39
C THR A 104 4.85 20.12 -5.94
N LEU A 105 3.88 20.40 -6.81
CA LEU A 105 3.68 21.73 -7.40
C LEU A 105 3.35 22.83 -6.38
N ARG A 106 2.77 22.45 -5.23
CA ARG A 106 2.40 23.38 -4.16
C ARG A 106 3.50 23.56 -3.10
N GLY A 107 4.65 22.90 -3.25
CA GLY A 107 5.71 22.91 -2.24
C GLY A 107 5.29 22.29 -0.90
N GLN A 108 4.27 21.43 -0.93
CA GLN A 108 3.71 20.76 0.25
C GLN A 108 4.21 19.32 0.40
N HIS A 109 5.20 18.92 -0.40
CA HIS A 109 5.93 17.68 -0.23
C HIS A 109 7.12 17.94 0.70
N SER A 110 7.17 17.26 1.84
CA SER A 110 8.32 17.31 2.76
C SER A 110 8.92 15.91 2.95
N ASP A 111 10.24 15.79 2.90
CA ASP A 111 10.93 14.51 3.12
C ASP A 111 11.25 14.26 4.60
N ASP A 112 10.60 15.01 5.50
CA ASP A 112 10.84 14.87 6.93
C ASP A 112 10.43 13.47 7.40
N THR A 113 11.25 12.93 8.30
CA THR A 113 10.98 11.64 8.90
C THR A 113 10.15 11.78 10.16
N VAL A 114 9.14 10.92 10.31
CA VAL A 114 8.41 10.70 11.57
C VAL A 114 9.01 9.58 12.40
#